data_AF-A0A7V9DAR3-F1
#
_entry.id   AF-A0A7V9DAR3-F1
#
_cell.length_a   1.000
_cell.length_b   1.000
_cell.length_c   1.000
_cell.angle_alpha   90.00
_cell.angle_beta   90.00
_cell.angle_gamma   90.00
#
_symmetry.space_group_name_H-M   'P 1'
#
loop_
_entity.id
_entity.type
_entity.pdbx_description
1 polymer ?
#
loop_
_entity_poly.entity_id
_entity_poly.type
_entity_poly.pdbx_seq_one_letter_code
_entity_poly.pdbx_strand_id
1 'polypeptide(L)'
;MYLFRETLLLFSLNMIDAFLTIFWVRSGSAPEANLLMADLLDRGDAPFLAVKIAMGLAVAVVLLKWGNRRIAKYGVTLALTLYIGVMGIHFLTGLAAFGYASNNLPDALQTGGALLAMIF
;
A
#
# COMPACT_ATOMS: atom_id res chain seq x y z
N MET A 1 1.51 18.09 -18.55
CA MET A 1 2.51 17.19 -17.92
C MET A 1 2.12 15.76 -18.21
N TYR A 2 3.01 14.96 -18.82
CA TYR A 2 2.75 13.53 -19.03
C TYR A 2 2.67 12.81 -17.68
N LEU A 3 1.72 11.88 -17.53
CA LEU A 3 1.58 10.99 -16.36
C LEU A 3 1.23 11.67 -15.02
N PHE A 4 0.79 12.92 -15.01
CA PHE A 4 0.50 13.64 -13.76
C PHE A 4 -0.63 12.97 -12.95
N ARG A 5 -1.71 12.53 -13.60
CA ARG A 5 -2.86 11.92 -12.93
C ARG A 5 -2.49 10.57 -12.32
N GLU A 6 -1.76 9.76 -13.07
CA GLU A 6 -1.31 8.43 -12.69
C GLU A 6 -0.29 8.50 -11.55
N THR A 7 0.63 9.48 -11.63
CA THR A 7 1.62 9.74 -10.56
C THR A 7 0.93 10.20 -9.28
N LEU A 8 -0.05 11.11 -9.40
CA LEU A 8 -0.83 11.60 -8.26
C LEU A 8 -1.69 10.48 -7.65
N LEU A 9 -2.24 9.60 -8.48
CA LEU A 9 -3.00 8.44 -8.02
C LEU A 9 -2.10 7.43 -7.31
N LEU A 10 -0.93 7.09 -7.86
CA LEU A 10 0.08 6.26 -7.17
C LEU A 10 0.49 6.85 -5.83
N PHE A 11 0.76 8.15 -5.79
CA PHE A 11 1.14 8.83 -4.55
C PHE A 11 0.02 8.80 -3.51
N SER A 12 -1.23 9.03 -3.95
CA SER A 12 -2.40 8.98 -3.07
C SER A 12 -2.64 7.57 -2.53
N LEU A 13 -2.51 6.54 -3.38
CA LEU A 13 -2.60 5.14 -2.96
C LEU A 13 -1.51 4.79 -1.95
N ASN A 14 -0.28 5.25 -2.16
CA ASN A 14 0.82 5.05 -1.21
C ASN A 14 0.54 5.70 0.16
N MET A 15 -0.13 6.86 0.17
CA MET A 15 -0.55 7.50 1.42
C MET A 15 -1.67 6.76 2.13
N ILE A 16 -2.70 6.31 1.41
CA ILE A 16 -3.77 5.49 2.01
C ILE A 16 -3.18 4.21 2.60
N ASP A 17 -2.28 3.57 1.87
CA ASP A 17 -1.55 2.40 2.32
C ASP A 17 -0.75 2.69 3.61
N ALA A 18 -0.07 3.84 3.72
CA ALA A 18 0.60 4.26 4.97
C ALA A 18 -0.35 4.29 6.17
N PHE A 19 -1.53 4.89 6.00
CA PHE A 19 -2.51 5.01 7.08
C PHE A 19 -3.12 3.66 7.44
N LEU A 20 -3.39 2.81 6.43
CA LEU A 20 -3.86 1.45 6.67
C LEU A 20 -2.81 0.65 7.44
N THR A 21 -1.54 0.70 7.06
CA THR A 21 -0.45 0.04 7.79
C THR A 21 -0.42 0.46 9.26
N ILE A 22 -0.40 1.78 9.54
CA ILE A 22 -0.41 2.28 10.91
C ILE A 22 -1.65 1.78 11.66
N PHE A 23 -2.82 1.88 11.04
CA PHE A 23 -4.07 1.44 11.66
C PHE A 23 -4.01 -0.04 12.05
N TRP A 24 -3.52 -0.91 11.16
CA TRP A 24 -3.45 -2.36 11.35
C TRP A 24 -2.43 -2.80 12.39
N VAL A 25 -1.24 -2.20 12.36
CA VAL A 25 -0.17 -2.48 13.33
C VAL A 25 -0.61 -2.00 14.72
N ARG A 26 -1.23 -0.81 14.80
CA ARG A 26 -1.71 -0.25 16.07
C ARG A 26 -2.97 -0.93 16.60
N SER A 27 -3.83 -1.48 15.73
CA SER A 27 -4.99 -2.29 16.14
C SER A 27 -4.61 -3.71 16.56
N GLY A 28 -3.34 -4.10 16.40
CA GLY A 28 -2.85 -5.46 16.71
C GLY A 28 -3.37 -6.53 15.77
N SER A 29 -3.92 -6.14 14.61
CA SER A 29 -4.56 -7.05 13.66
C SER A 29 -3.56 -7.83 12.80
N ALA A 30 -2.41 -7.23 12.49
CA ALA A 30 -1.28 -7.91 11.85
C ALA A 30 0.05 -7.21 12.20
N PRO A 31 1.14 -7.96 12.43
CA PRO A 31 2.47 -7.36 12.52
C PRO A 31 2.93 -6.89 11.14
N GLU A 32 3.74 -5.82 11.11
CA GLU A 32 4.34 -5.31 9.88
C GLU A 32 5.33 -6.34 9.31
N ALA A 33 5.10 -6.79 8.08
CA ALA A 33 5.93 -7.79 7.40
C ALA A 33 7.36 -7.29 7.16
N ASN A 34 7.47 -6.01 6.82
CA ASN A 34 8.73 -5.37 6.51
C ASN A 34 9.44 -4.94 7.80
N LEU A 35 10.48 -5.69 8.19
CA LEU A 35 11.26 -5.45 9.41
C LEU A 35 11.81 -4.01 9.53
N LEU A 36 12.15 -3.36 8.41
CA LEU A 36 12.61 -1.97 8.42
C LEU A 36 11.47 -0.99 8.69
N MET A 37 10.29 -1.24 8.13
CA MET A 37 9.10 -0.43 8.41
C MET A 37 8.61 -0.68 9.84
N ALA A 38 8.68 -1.93 10.34
CA ALA A 38 8.35 -2.31 11.71
C ALA A 38 9.21 -1.53 12.72
N ASP A 39 10.54 -1.51 12.53
CA ASP A 39 11.46 -0.75 13.38
C ASP A 39 11.19 0.77 13.31
N LEU A 40 10.75 1.29 12.16
CA LEU A 40 10.34 2.69 12.05
C LEU A 40 9.02 2.97 12.79
N LEU A 41 8.02 2.08 12.69
CA LEU A 41 6.75 2.15 13.42
C LEU A 41 6.93 2.03 14.94
N ASP A 42 7.89 1.21 15.38
CA ASP A 42 8.25 1.07 16.79
C ASP A 42 8.87 2.35 17.36
N ARG A 43 9.64 3.09 16.54
CA ARG A 43 10.14 4.43 16.89
C ARG A 43 9.07 5.52 16.82
N GLY A 44 7.93 5.25 16.19
CA GLY A 44 6.75 6.12 16.14
C GLY A 44 6.12 6.19 14.75
N ASP A 45 4.88 6.70 14.67
CA ASP A 45 4.16 6.78 13.39
C ASP A 45 4.78 7.84 12.45
N ALA A 46 5.34 8.91 13.03
CA ALA A 46 5.96 10.01 12.28
C ALA A 46 7.18 9.60 11.42
N PRO A 47 8.19 8.88 11.93
CA PRO A 47 9.32 8.42 11.12
C PRO A 47 8.90 7.44 10.01
N PHE A 48 7.93 6.56 10.27
CA PHE A 48 7.35 5.68 9.25
C PHE A 48 6.71 6.51 8.12
N LEU A 49 5.84 7.47 8.47
CA LEU A 49 5.14 8.31 7.50
C LEU A 49 6.14 9.16 6.70
N ALA A 50 7.16 9.71 7.35
CA ALA A 50 8.19 10.53 6.71
C ALA A 50 8.95 9.75 5.63
N VAL A 51 9.34 8.50 5.91
CA VAL A 51 10.02 7.64 4.94
C VAL A 51 9.09 7.29 3.78
N LYS A 52 7.83 6.94 4.05
CA LYS A 52 6.84 6.63 2.99
C LYS A 52 6.59 7.84 2.08
N ILE A 53 6.41 9.03 2.67
CA ILE A 53 6.25 10.30 1.93
C ILE A 53 7.51 10.60 1.10
N ALA A 54 8.70 10.50 1.68
CA ALA A 54 9.95 10.78 0.98
C ALA A 54 10.15 9.85 -0.22
N MET A 55 9.87 8.55 -0.06
CA MET A 55 9.97 7.56 -1.12
C MET A 55 8.91 7.80 -2.22
N GLY A 56 7.66 8.07 -1.84
CA GLY A 56 6.58 8.40 -2.77
C GLY A 56 6.87 9.67 -3.58
N LEU A 57 7.39 10.71 -2.93
CA LEU A 57 7.82 11.95 -3.59
C LEU A 57 8.99 11.71 -4.55
N ALA A 58 9.99 10.92 -4.15
CA ALA A 58 11.13 10.59 -5.01
C ALA A 58 10.66 9.90 -6.30
N VAL A 59 9.77 8.91 -6.18
CA VAL A 59 9.17 8.23 -7.34
C VAL A 59 8.36 9.20 -8.18
N ALA A 60 7.53 10.05 -7.55
CA ALA A 60 6.72 11.04 -8.26
C ALA A 60 7.58 12.03 -9.07
N VAL A 61 8.66 12.54 -8.49
CA VAL A 61 9.61 13.43 -9.18
C VAL A 61 10.25 12.74 -10.38
N VAL A 62 10.69 11.49 -10.20
CA VAL A 62 11.29 10.68 -11.30
C VAL A 62 10.28 10.49 -12.44
N LEU A 63 9.04 10.13 -12.12
CA LEU A 63 7.98 9.92 -13.12
C LEU A 63 7.57 11.21 -13.83
N LEU A 64 7.49 12.34 -13.13
CA LEU A 64 7.19 13.63 -13.74
C LEU A 64 8.34 14.11 -14.64
N LYS A 65 9.60 13.86 -14.25
CA LYS A 65 10.79 14.26 -15.01
C LYS A 65 11.03 13.38 -16.25
N TRP A 66 10.80 12.06 -16.14
CA TRP A 66 11.06 11.09 -17.22
C TRP A 66 9.82 10.47 -17.85
N GLY A 67 8.61 10.95 -17.54
CA GLY A 67 7.33 10.41 -18.00
C GLY A 67 7.09 10.44 -19.51
N ASN A 68 7.94 11.14 -20.27
CA ASN A 68 7.92 11.12 -21.73
C ASN A 68 8.49 9.81 -22.33
N ARG A 69 9.23 9.00 -21.55
CA ARG A 69 9.79 7.72 -22.01
C ARG A 69 8.73 6.62 -21.99
N ARG A 70 8.72 5.75 -23.01
CA ARG A 70 7.78 4.60 -23.09
C ARG A 70 7.88 3.68 -21.87
N ILE A 71 9.09 3.47 -21.34
CA ILE A 71 9.34 2.66 -20.14
C ILE A 71 8.59 3.24 -18.93
N ALA A 72 8.58 4.56 -18.74
CA ALA A 72 7.88 5.20 -17.63
C ALA A 72 6.36 4.99 -17.74
N LYS A 73 5.80 5.01 -18.95
CA LYS A 73 4.37 4.77 -19.18
C LYS A 73 3.98 3.34 -18.83
N TYR A 74 4.69 2.35 -19.36
CA TYR A 74 4.42 0.93 -19.04
C TYR A 74 4.69 0.60 -17.57
N GLY A 75 5.77 1.15 -17.01
CA GLY A 75 6.12 0.96 -15.61
C GLY A 75 5.06 1.53 -14.67
N VAL A 76 4.55 2.74 -14.94
CA VAL A 76 3.45 3.32 -14.17
C VAL A 76 2.18 2.49 -14.29
N THR A 77 1.79 2.05 -15.48
CA THR A 77 0.60 1.22 -15.64
C THR A 77 0.73 -0.09 -14.88
N LEU A 78 1.87 -0.79 -14.98
CA LEU A 78 2.12 -2.02 -14.25
C LEU A 78 2.09 -1.79 -12.73
N ALA A 79 2.79 -0.75 -12.26
CA ALA A 79 2.80 -0.39 -10.85
C ALA A 79 1.40 -0.08 -10.34
N LEU A 80 0.60 0.69 -11.09
CA LEU A 80 -0.77 1.04 -10.73
C LEU A 80 -1.66 -0.21 -10.64
N THR A 81 -1.56 -1.12 -11.62
CA THR A 81 -2.33 -2.37 -11.63
C THR A 81 -2.00 -3.25 -10.43
N LEU A 82 -0.71 -3.43 -10.13
CA LEU A 82 -0.28 -4.18 -8.95
C LEU A 82 -0.74 -3.51 -7.65
N TYR A 83 -0.59 -2.18 -7.55
CA TYR A 83 -0.99 -1.42 -6.37
C TYR A 83 -2.50 -1.49 -6.13
N ILE A 84 -3.31 -1.35 -7.18
CA ILE A 84 -4.77 -1.48 -7.07
C ILE A 84 -5.16 -2.90 -6.61
N GLY A 85 -4.49 -3.94 -7.15
CA GLY A 85 -4.73 -5.31 -6.72
C GLY A 85 -4.44 -5.53 -5.23
N VAL A 86 -3.28 -5.07 -4.77
CA VAL A 86 -2.88 -5.16 -3.35
C VAL A 86 -3.81 -4.34 -2.45
N MET A 87 -4.16 -3.11 -2.85
CA MET A 87 -5.12 -2.27 -2.12
C MET A 87 -6.51 -2.91 -2.02
N GLY A 88 -6.94 -3.63 -3.07
CA GLY A 88 -8.17 -4.40 -3.04
C GLY A 88 -8.12 -5.52 -1.98
N ILE A 89 -6.98 -6.20 -1.86
CA ILE A 89 -6.77 -7.21 -0.82
C ILE A 89 -6.82 -6.55 0.57
N HIS A 90 -6.07 -5.48 0.83
CA HIS A 90 -6.10 -4.78 2.13
C HIS A 90 -7.50 -4.27 2.50
N PHE A 91 -8.28 -3.80 1.52
CA PHE A 91 -9.64 -3.35 1.75
C PHE A 91 -10.56 -4.52 2.14
N LEU A 92 -10.47 -5.65 1.43
CA LEU A 92 -11.26 -6.85 1.73
C LEU A 92 -10.88 -7.48 3.07
N THR A 93 -9.58 -7.57 3.37
CA THR A 93 -9.11 -8.11 4.65
C THR A 93 -9.46 -7.16 5.80
N GLY A 94 -9.44 -5.85 5.57
CA GLY A 94 -9.92 -4.85 6.53
C GLY A 94 -11.40 -5.05 6.84
N LEU A 95 -12.24 -5.13 5.81
CA LEU A 95 -13.68 -5.44 5.95
C LEU A 95 -13.95 -6.74 6.70
N ALA A 96 -13.13 -7.77 6.48
CA ALA A 96 -13.22 -9.05 7.19
C ALA A 96 -12.83 -8.90 8.67
N ALA A 97 -11.74 -8.18 8.97
CA ALA A 97 -11.27 -7.91 10.33
C ALA A 97 -12.25 -7.04 11.14
N PHE A 98 -12.97 -6.12 10.48
CA PHE A 98 -14.05 -5.33 11.09
C PHE A 98 -15.35 -6.13 11.34
N GLY A 99 -15.37 -7.43 11.05
CA GLY A 99 -16.49 -8.33 11.39
C GLY A 99 -17.70 -8.24 10.46
N TYR A 100 -17.65 -7.46 9.37
CA TYR A 100 -18.81 -7.29 8.47
C TYR A 100 -18.93 -8.40 7.41
N ALA A 101 -17.89 -9.23 7.23
CA ALA A 101 -17.87 -10.33 6.26
C ALA A 101 -17.46 -11.69 6.87
N SER A 102 -17.49 -11.85 8.19
CA SER A 102 -17.10 -13.09 8.86
C SER A 102 -18.01 -14.29 8.52
N ASN A 103 -19.24 -14.06 8.05
CA ASN A 103 -20.24 -15.13 7.92
C ASN A 103 -20.41 -15.70 6.51
N ASN A 104 -19.77 -15.15 5.46
CA ASN A 104 -20.03 -15.57 4.07
C ASN A 104 -18.81 -15.66 3.14
N LEU A 105 -17.58 -15.51 3.64
CA LEU A 105 -16.38 -15.61 2.80
C LEU A 105 -15.76 -17.01 2.92
N PRO A 106 -15.49 -17.73 1.81
CA PRO A 106 -14.86 -19.05 1.88
C PRO A 106 -13.50 -18.97 2.58
N ASP A 107 -13.22 -19.90 3.49
CA ASP A 107 -12.02 -19.94 4.35
C ASP A 107 -10.69 -19.78 3.58
N ALA A 108 -10.66 -20.19 2.30
CA ALA A 108 -9.51 -20.02 1.41
C ALA A 108 -9.14 -18.55 1.15
N LEU A 109 -10.12 -17.64 1.10
CA LEU A 109 -9.91 -16.20 0.91
C LEU A 109 -9.56 -15.48 2.22
N GLN A 110 -10.08 -15.94 3.37
CA GLN A 110 -9.67 -15.42 4.68
C GLN A 110 -8.21 -15.77 4.96
N THR A 111 -7.83 -17.03 4.76
CA THR A 111 -6.47 -17.50 5.06
C THR A 111 -5.47 -16.97 4.04
N GLY A 112 -5.82 -16.98 2.74
CA GLY A 112 -4.97 -16.46 1.67
C GLY A 112 -4.83 -14.94 1.71
N GLY A 113 -5.90 -14.20 2.02
CA GLY A 113 -5.86 -12.75 2.19
C GLY A 113 -5.06 -12.32 3.42
N ALA A 114 -5.22 -13.03 4.54
CA ALA A 114 -4.43 -12.78 5.75
C ALA A 114 -2.94 -13.11 5.54
N LEU A 115 -2.62 -14.20 4.85
CA LEU A 115 -1.23 -14.55 4.52
C LEU A 115 -0.60 -13.57 3.54
N LEU A 116 -1.33 -13.10 2.52
CA LEU A 116 -0.81 -12.08 1.60
C LEU A 116 -0.67 -10.71 2.26
N ALA A 117 -1.61 -10.32 3.13
CA ALA A 117 -1.51 -9.09 3.93
C ALA A 117 -0.43 -9.15 5.03
N MET A 118 0.06 -10.35 5.37
CA MET A 118 1.23 -10.54 6.24
C MET A 118 2.55 -10.57 5.47
N ILE A 119 2.52 -10.58 4.13
CA ILE A 119 3.72 -10.62 3.27
C ILE A 119 3.97 -9.27 2.57
N PHE A 120 2.93 -8.44 2.40
CA PHE A 120 2.97 -7.11 1.81
C PHE A 120 2.49 -6.05 2.79
#